data_AF-A0A961LSZ2-F1
#
_entry.id   AF-A0A961LSZ2-F1
#
_cell.length_a   1.000
_cell.length_b   1.000
_cell.length_c   1.000
_cell.angle_alpha   90.00
_cell.angle_beta   90.00
_cell.angle_gamma   90.00
#
_symmetry.space_group_name_H-M   'P 1'
#
loop_
_entity.id
_entity.type
_entity.pdbx_description
1 polymer ?
#
loop_
_entity_poly.entity_id
_entity_poly.type
_entity_poly.pdbx_seq_one_letter_code
_entity_poly.pdbx_strand_id
1 'polypeptide(L)'
;MEKMKLQELKAKTPTDLVTFAEGVDVENASTMRKQELMFAILKQLAEKDTEIIGEGVVEVLQDGFGFLRSASANYLPGPDDIYISPSQIRRFSLKTGDTVEGPIRGPKEGERYFALLKVNTINFDDPEKIKHKTHFDNLTPLYPDARFNMEIENVQTKDLSARVIDLVAPLGKGQRGLIVAPPRTGKTVLLQNIAHSITANHPESYLIVLLIDERPEEVTDMQRSVKGEVISSTFDEPAVRHVQVAEMVIEKAKRLVEHGRDVVILLVSHARLSGAYNTVVPSSGKVLT
;
A
#
# COMPACT_ATOMS: atom_id res chain seq x y z
N MET A 1 -21.27 12.96 16.57
CA MET A 1 -20.08 12.21 17.05
C MET A 1 -18.89 12.72 16.28
N GLU A 2 -17.87 13.18 16.98
CA GLU A 2 -16.61 13.54 16.38
C GLU A 2 -15.92 12.27 15.87
N LYS A 3 -15.29 12.35 14.70
CA LYS A 3 -14.61 11.21 14.05
C LYS A 3 -13.15 11.55 13.85
N MET A 4 -12.26 10.61 14.14
CA MET A 4 -10.83 10.79 13.96
C MET A 4 -10.23 9.61 13.20
N LYS A 5 -9.42 9.87 12.16
CA LYS A 5 -8.71 8.80 11.45
C LYS A 5 -7.41 8.45 12.17
N LEU A 6 -7.16 7.16 12.36
CA LEU A 6 -5.90 6.65 12.95
C LEU A 6 -4.68 7.08 12.12
N GLN A 7 -4.82 7.14 10.79
CA GLN A 7 -3.75 7.57 9.88
C GLN A 7 -3.30 9.01 10.14
N GLU A 8 -4.22 9.91 10.48
CA GLU A 8 -3.91 11.31 10.80
C GLU A 8 -3.05 11.41 12.07
N LEU A 9 -3.31 10.55 13.07
CA LEU A 9 -2.47 10.44 14.25
C LEU A 9 -1.09 9.87 13.91
N LYS A 10 -1.01 8.85 13.06
CA LYS A 10 0.26 8.23 12.65
C LYS A 10 1.16 9.19 11.85
N ALA A 11 0.55 10.10 11.09
CA ALA A 11 1.24 11.09 10.26
C ALA A 11 1.83 12.27 11.04
N LYS A 12 1.38 12.52 12.29
CA LYS A 12 1.95 13.57 13.15
C LYS A 12 3.41 13.30 13.46
N THR A 13 4.21 14.37 13.54
CA THR A 13 5.59 14.27 14.03
C THR A 13 5.59 13.82 15.50
N PRO A 14 6.69 13.25 16.02
CA PRO A 14 6.76 12.87 17.43
C PRO A 14 6.44 14.03 18.38
N THR A 15 6.91 15.24 18.06
CA THR A 15 6.63 16.45 18.84
C THR A 15 5.14 16.81 18.80
N ASP A 16 4.54 16.86 17.62
CA ASP A 16 3.10 17.18 17.47
C ASP A 16 2.21 16.12 18.12
N LEU A 17 2.65 14.86 18.13
CA LEU A 17 1.92 13.76 18.75
C LEU A 17 1.91 13.89 20.28
N VAL A 18 3.04 14.30 20.89
CA VAL A 18 3.10 14.58 22.34
C VAL A 18 2.23 15.79 22.68
N THR A 19 2.32 16.89 21.93
CA THR A 19 1.45 18.06 22.15
C THR A 19 -0.03 17.72 22.00
N PHE A 20 -0.37 16.88 21.01
CA PHE A 20 -1.74 16.38 20.86
C PHE A 20 -2.17 15.53 22.06
N ALA A 21 -1.30 14.64 22.55
CA ALA A 21 -1.59 13.80 23.71
C ALA A 21 -1.85 14.62 24.98
N GLU A 22 -1.02 15.63 25.22
CA GLU A 22 -1.20 16.58 26.33
C GLU A 22 -2.53 17.33 26.22
N GLY A 23 -2.91 17.75 25.00
CA GLY A 23 -4.20 18.41 24.75
C GLY A 23 -5.43 17.51 24.92
N VAL A 24 -5.26 16.19 24.94
CA VAL A 24 -6.33 15.20 25.17
C VAL A 24 -6.25 14.62 26.60
N ASP A 25 -5.45 15.22 27.48
CA ASP A 25 -5.28 14.84 28.89
C ASP A 25 -4.58 13.48 29.11
N VAL A 26 -3.61 13.14 28.26
CA VAL A 26 -2.71 11.99 28.49
C VAL A 26 -1.58 12.40 29.43
N GLU A 27 -1.56 11.82 30.63
CA GLU A 27 -0.48 12.04 31.60
C GLU A 27 0.84 11.41 31.14
N ASN A 28 1.96 12.10 31.41
CA ASN A 28 3.32 11.63 31.11
C ASN A 28 3.56 11.26 29.63
N ALA A 29 2.87 11.94 28.70
CA ALA A 29 2.98 11.70 27.26
C ALA A 29 4.42 11.72 26.72
N SER A 30 5.29 12.55 27.28
CA SER A 30 6.68 12.73 26.85
C SER A 30 7.61 11.55 27.16
N THR A 31 7.26 10.70 28.13
CA THR A 31 8.08 9.53 28.51
C THR A 31 7.64 8.23 27.83
N MET A 32 6.46 8.24 27.21
CA MET A 32 5.88 7.08 26.54
C MET A 32 6.53 6.82 25.17
N ARG A 33 6.64 5.55 24.80
CA ARG A 33 6.99 5.20 23.42
C ARG A 33 5.83 5.56 22.49
N LYS A 34 6.10 5.79 21.19
CA LYS A 34 5.08 6.16 20.19
C LYS A 34 3.83 5.26 20.23
N GLN A 35 4.01 3.95 20.42
CA GLN A 35 2.91 2.99 20.50
C GLN A 35 2.08 3.15 21.77
N GLU A 36 2.72 3.28 22.93
CA GLU A 36 2.06 3.49 24.22
C GLU A 36 1.31 4.82 24.22
N LEU A 37 1.95 5.86 23.67
CA LEU A 37 1.36 7.18 23.48
C LEU A 37 0.12 7.10 22.58
N MET A 38 0.20 6.40 21.45
CA MET A 38 -0.94 6.20 20.56
C MET A 38 -2.09 5.50 21.27
N PHE A 39 -1.80 4.44 22.04
CA PHE A 39 -2.81 3.72 22.80
C PHE A 39 -3.47 4.62 23.86
N ALA A 40 -2.68 5.42 24.58
CA ALA A 40 -3.19 6.35 25.60
C ALA A 40 -4.07 7.44 24.98
N ILE A 41 -3.66 8.03 23.85
CA ILE A 41 -4.47 9.01 23.10
C ILE A 41 -5.81 8.39 22.70
N LEU A 42 -5.78 7.20 22.08
CA LEU A 42 -6.99 6.55 21.58
C LEU A 42 -7.93 6.14 22.73
N LYS A 43 -7.37 5.76 23.88
CA LYS A 43 -8.16 5.48 25.09
C LYS A 43 -8.90 6.74 25.55
N GLN A 44 -8.21 7.87 25.66
CA GLN A 44 -8.84 9.13 26.07
C GLN A 44 -9.89 9.61 25.05
N LEU A 45 -9.62 9.45 23.75
CA LEU A 45 -10.60 9.78 22.71
C LEU A 45 -11.85 8.89 22.80
N ALA A 46 -11.67 7.60 23.08
CA ALA A 46 -12.79 6.68 23.25
C ALA A 46 -13.62 7.01 24.51
N GLU A 47 -12.98 7.45 25.61
CA GLU A 47 -13.68 7.92 26.83
C GLU A 47 -14.47 9.22 26.57
N LYS A 48 -14.05 10.03 25.59
CA LYS A 48 -14.76 11.24 25.13
C LYS A 48 -15.79 10.97 24.02
N ASP A 49 -16.20 9.72 23.82
CA ASP A 49 -17.16 9.27 22.78
C ASP A 49 -16.75 9.63 21.33
N THR A 50 -15.46 9.79 21.07
CA THR A 50 -14.92 10.03 19.72
C THR A 50 -14.74 8.71 18.97
N GLU A 51 -15.33 8.61 17.78
CA GLU A 51 -15.22 7.41 16.93
C GLU A 51 -13.88 7.42 16.19
N ILE A 52 -13.04 6.43 16.47
CA ILE A 52 -11.74 6.27 15.80
C ILE A 52 -11.93 5.37 14.58
N ILE A 53 -11.57 5.88 13.40
CA ILE A 53 -11.61 5.15 12.14
C ILE A 53 -10.22 4.63 11.79
N GLY A 54 -10.10 3.32 11.62
CA GLY A 54 -8.90 2.68 11.10
C GLY A 54 -9.07 2.29 9.64
N GLU A 55 -7.97 2.30 8.90
CA GLU A 55 -7.89 1.83 7.52
C GLU A 55 -6.60 1.04 7.32
N GLY A 56 -6.67 -0.04 6.54
CA GLY A 56 -5.48 -0.76 6.09
C GLY A 56 -5.83 -1.88 5.12
N VAL A 57 -4.79 -2.55 4.62
CA VAL A 57 -4.93 -3.65 3.65
C VAL A 57 -4.94 -4.97 4.39
N VAL A 58 -5.97 -5.77 4.15
CA VAL A 58 -6.16 -7.08 4.78
C VAL A 58 -5.02 -8.02 4.39
N GLU A 59 -4.40 -8.64 5.38
CA GLU A 59 -3.60 -9.85 5.26
C GLU A 59 -4.28 -10.95 6.07
N VAL A 60 -4.82 -11.97 5.39
CA VAL A 60 -5.41 -13.14 6.04
C VAL A 60 -4.32 -14.16 6.33
N LEU A 61 -4.23 -14.59 7.59
CA LEU A 61 -3.27 -15.60 8.04
C LEU A 61 -3.87 -17.01 7.94
N GLN A 62 -3.01 -18.03 8.06
CA GLN A 62 -3.39 -19.44 7.90
C GLN A 62 -4.49 -19.90 8.86
N ASP A 63 -4.53 -19.32 10.06
CA ASP A 63 -5.55 -19.62 11.09
C ASP A 63 -6.91 -18.94 10.80
N GLY A 64 -7.03 -18.20 9.70
CA GLY A 64 -8.28 -17.61 9.21
C GLY A 64 -8.68 -16.28 9.85
N PHE A 65 -7.91 -15.77 10.81
CA PHE A 65 -7.97 -14.36 11.21
C PHE A 65 -7.00 -13.53 10.36
N GLY A 66 -7.05 -12.21 10.47
CA GLY A 66 -6.15 -11.34 9.71
C GLY A 66 -5.80 -10.05 10.43
N PHE A 67 -4.96 -9.26 9.76
CA PHE A 67 -4.60 -7.92 10.17
C PHE A 67 -4.78 -6.93 9.02
N LEU A 68 -5.20 -5.71 9.33
CA LEU A 68 -5.11 -4.58 8.42
C LEU A 68 -3.71 -3.98 8.54
N ARG A 69 -2.89 -4.19 7.51
CA ARG A 69 -1.52 -3.68 7.43
C ARG A 69 -1.51 -2.24 6.91
N SER A 70 -0.64 -1.42 7.48
CA SER A 70 -0.49 -0.03 7.06
C SER A 70 0.40 0.11 5.81
N ALA A 71 -0.07 0.87 4.82
CA ALA A 71 0.74 1.28 3.67
C ALA A 71 1.96 2.13 4.12
N SER A 72 1.81 2.97 5.14
CA SER A 72 2.90 3.79 5.70
C SER A 72 4.04 2.98 6.30
N ALA A 73 3.76 1.72 6.67
CA ALA A 73 4.73 0.77 7.19
C ALA A 73 5.19 -0.21 6.09
N ASN A 74 4.94 0.08 4.81
CA ASN A 74 5.20 -0.80 3.68
C ASN A 74 4.53 -2.18 3.82
N TYR A 75 3.40 -2.27 4.51
CA TYR A 75 2.77 -3.55 4.89
C TYR A 75 3.64 -4.46 5.78
N LEU A 76 4.54 -3.87 6.58
CA LEU A 76 5.21 -4.60 7.66
C LEU A 76 4.19 -4.98 8.74
N PRO A 77 4.31 -6.19 9.31
CA PRO A 77 3.66 -6.50 10.57
C PRO A 77 4.10 -5.50 11.64
N GLY A 78 3.13 -4.75 12.14
CA GLY A 78 3.32 -3.69 13.11
C GLY A 78 2.53 -3.94 14.39
N PRO A 79 2.98 -3.39 15.52
CA PRO A 79 2.20 -3.41 16.76
C PRO A 79 0.90 -2.59 16.68
N ASP A 80 0.82 -1.67 15.72
CA ASP A 80 -0.28 -0.76 15.44
C ASP A 80 -1.22 -1.26 14.32
N ASP A 81 -1.10 -2.54 13.98
CA ASP A 81 -2.01 -3.23 13.07
C ASP A 81 -3.37 -3.48 13.72
N ILE A 82 -4.40 -3.53 12.86
CA ILE A 82 -5.78 -3.71 13.29
C ILE A 82 -6.18 -5.16 13.04
N TYR A 83 -6.44 -5.89 14.12
CA TYR A 83 -7.00 -7.22 14.09
C TYR A 83 -8.38 -7.24 13.42
N ILE A 84 -8.56 -8.22 12.53
CA ILE A 84 -9.85 -8.55 11.94
C ILE A 84 -10.22 -10.02 12.25
N SER A 85 -11.43 -10.20 12.75
CA SER A 85 -11.89 -11.52 13.18
C SER A 85 -12.23 -12.43 12.00
N PRO A 86 -12.10 -13.77 12.14
CA PRO A 86 -12.54 -14.72 11.12
C PRO A 86 -14.02 -14.53 10.73
N SER A 87 -14.87 -14.15 11.68
CA SER A 87 -16.30 -13.89 11.45
C SER A 87 -16.52 -12.69 10.51
N GLN A 88 -15.74 -11.61 10.66
CA GLN A 88 -15.81 -10.45 9.76
C GLN A 88 -15.29 -10.81 8.36
N ILE A 89 -14.16 -11.53 8.29
CA ILE A 89 -13.58 -12.01 7.03
C ILE A 89 -14.62 -12.84 6.26
N ARG A 90 -15.26 -13.82 6.92
CA ARG A 90 -16.29 -14.66 6.29
C ARG A 90 -17.53 -13.87 5.91
N ARG A 91 -18.04 -12.99 6.78
CA ARG A 91 -19.26 -12.22 6.54
C ARG A 91 -19.17 -11.34 5.30
N PHE A 92 -18.03 -10.70 5.09
CA PHE A 92 -17.78 -9.80 3.95
C PHE A 92 -17.00 -10.46 2.82
N SER A 93 -16.69 -11.76 2.93
CA SER A 93 -15.87 -12.50 1.96
C SER A 93 -14.53 -11.80 1.64
N LEU A 94 -13.91 -11.24 2.68
CA LEU A 94 -12.65 -10.51 2.55
C LEU A 94 -11.52 -11.45 2.16
N LYS A 95 -10.61 -10.95 1.32
CA LYS A 95 -9.38 -11.63 0.92
C LYS A 95 -8.18 -10.76 1.22
N THR A 96 -7.01 -11.39 1.25
CA THR A 96 -5.75 -10.65 1.26
C THR A 96 -5.72 -9.63 0.11
N GLY A 97 -5.29 -8.41 0.41
CA GLY A 97 -5.29 -7.28 -0.53
C GLY A 97 -6.50 -6.35 -0.43
N ASP A 98 -7.61 -6.76 0.21
CA ASP A 98 -8.78 -5.86 0.34
C ASP A 98 -8.42 -4.69 1.26
N THR A 99 -8.64 -3.46 0.81
CA THR A 99 -8.48 -2.27 1.65
C THR A 99 -9.75 -2.06 2.45
N VAL A 100 -9.67 -2.10 3.77
CA VAL A 100 -10.85 -2.01 4.66
C VAL A 100 -10.73 -0.76 5.53
N GLU A 101 -11.80 0.02 5.59
CA GLU A 101 -11.95 1.15 6.52
C GLU A 101 -13.14 0.89 7.46
N GLY A 102 -12.99 1.26 8.72
CA GLY A 102 -14.09 1.26 9.68
C GLY A 102 -13.69 1.63 11.10
N PRO A 103 -14.68 1.76 12.00
CA PRO A 103 -14.39 2.08 13.39
C PRO A 103 -13.58 0.97 14.06
N ILE A 104 -12.60 1.38 14.85
CA ILE A 104 -11.73 0.49 15.60
C ILE A 104 -11.88 0.75 17.10
N ARG A 105 -11.51 -0.25 17.89
CA ARG A 105 -11.35 -0.11 19.34
C ARG A 105 -9.94 -0.48 19.77
N GLY A 106 -9.52 0.06 20.91
CA GLY A 106 -8.32 -0.40 21.60
C GLY A 106 -8.41 -1.87 22.04
N PRO A 107 -7.25 -2.53 22.27
CA PRO A 107 -7.20 -3.84 22.91
C PRO A 107 -7.85 -3.83 24.29
N LYS A 108 -8.60 -4.88 24.61
CA LYS A 108 -9.09 -5.19 25.97
C LYS A 108 -7.99 -5.88 26.78
N GLU A 109 -8.27 -6.12 28.06
CA GLU A 109 -7.39 -6.88 28.95
C GLU A 109 -7.03 -8.25 28.33
N GLY A 110 -5.74 -8.51 28.14
CA GLY A 110 -5.21 -9.71 27.48
C GLY A 110 -5.07 -9.62 25.95
N GLU A 111 -5.60 -8.59 25.29
CA GLU A 111 -5.41 -8.35 23.86
C GLU A 111 -4.18 -7.44 23.61
N ARG A 112 -3.55 -7.57 22.44
CA ARG A 112 -2.36 -6.79 22.06
C ARG A 112 -2.57 -5.79 20.92
N TYR A 113 -3.62 -5.97 20.13
CA TYR A 113 -3.84 -5.22 18.89
C TYR A 113 -5.16 -4.46 18.94
N PHE A 114 -5.25 -3.39 18.15
CA PHE A 114 -6.54 -2.76 17.86
C PHE A 114 -7.46 -3.76 17.18
N ALA A 115 -8.76 -3.66 17.38
CA ALA A 115 -9.73 -4.54 16.73
C ALA A 115 -10.73 -3.74 15.92
N LEU A 116 -11.02 -4.20 14.70
CA LEU A 116 -12.06 -3.62 13.86
C LEU A 116 -13.44 -3.92 14.46
N LEU A 117 -14.25 -2.89 14.72
CA LEU A 117 -15.61 -3.04 15.24
C LEU A 117 -16.58 -3.37 14.11
N LYS A 118 -16.53 -2.57 13.05
CA LYS A 118 -17.43 -2.64 11.89
C LYS A 118 -16.64 -2.33 10.63
N VAL A 119 -17.03 -2.94 9.53
CA VAL A 119 -16.55 -2.58 8.20
C VAL A 119 -17.47 -1.50 7.64
N ASN A 120 -16.92 -0.32 7.33
CA ASN A 120 -17.66 0.78 6.71
C ASN A 120 -17.48 0.79 5.20
N THR A 121 -16.25 0.62 4.71
CA THR A 121 -15.95 0.55 3.27
C THR A 121 -14.94 -0.56 3.00
N ILE A 122 -14.96 -1.07 1.77
CA ILE A 122 -13.99 -2.02 1.27
C ILE A 122 -13.59 -1.59 -0.14
N ASN A 123 -12.29 -1.47 -0.41
CA ASN A 123 -11.72 -0.96 -1.66
C ASN A 123 -12.35 0.38 -2.10
N PHE A 124 -12.61 1.24 -1.10
CA PHE A 124 -13.21 2.57 -1.25
C PHE A 124 -14.67 2.58 -1.74
N ASP A 125 -15.37 1.46 -1.63
CA ASP A 125 -16.77 1.29 -1.98
C ASP A 125 -17.60 0.74 -0.82
N ASP A 126 -18.93 0.79 -0.97
CA ASP A 126 -19.86 0.22 0.00
C ASP A 126 -19.70 -1.32 0.08
N PRO A 127 -19.62 -1.92 1.29
CA PRO A 127 -19.51 -3.36 1.49
C PRO A 127 -20.57 -4.19 0.78
N GLU A 128 -21.76 -3.66 0.54
CA GLU A 128 -22.85 -4.38 -0.12
C GLU A 128 -22.58 -4.63 -1.61
N LYS A 129 -21.84 -3.74 -2.29
CA LYS A 129 -21.52 -3.86 -3.72
C LYS A 129 -20.59 -5.05 -4.02
N ILE A 130 -19.86 -5.54 -3.02
CA ILE A 130 -18.87 -6.62 -3.17
C ILE A 130 -19.52 -7.95 -3.54
N LYS A 131 -20.76 -8.19 -3.12
CA LYS A 131 -21.42 -9.50 -3.31
C LYS A 131 -21.59 -9.88 -4.78
N HIS A 132 -21.50 -8.91 -5.69
CA HIS A 132 -21.69 -9.10 -7.12
C HIS A 132 -20.39 -9.03 -7.93
N LYS A 133 -19.21 -9.02 -7.28
CA LYS A 133 -17.93 -8.90 -8.00
C LYS A 133 -17.46 -10.22 -8.60
N THR A 134 -16.84 -10.12 -9.78
CA THR A 134 -16.18 -11.27 -10.42
C THR A 134 -14.75 -11.36 -9.89
N HIS A 135 -14.30 -12.57 -9.57
CA HIS A 135 -12.92 -12.79 -9.13
C HIS A 135 -11.92 -12.42 -10.23
N PHE A 136 -10.76 -11.86 -9.87
CA PHE A 136 -9.75 -11.44 -10.85
C PHE A 136 -9.40 -12.53 -11.87
N ASP A 137 -9.18 -13.77 -11.39
CA ASP A 137 -8.80 -14.90 -12.26
C ASP A 137 -9.92 -15.36 -13.21
N ASN A 138 -11.17 -14.92 -12.98
CA ASN A 138 -12.31 -15.21 -13.85
C ASN A 138 -12.53 -14.12 -14.90
N LEU A 139 -11.79 -13.01 -14.84
CA LEU A 139 -11.87 -11.95 -15.85
C LEU A 139 -11.27 -12.44 -17.16
N THR A 140 -11.86 -12.04 -18.29
CA THR A 140 -11.33 -12.37 -19.60
C THR A 140 -10.16 -11.43 -19.93
N PRO A 141 -8.92 -11.94 -20.10
CA PRO A 141 -7.80 -11.09 -20.45
C PRO A 141 -7.92 -10.61 -21.89
N LEU A 142 -7.79 -9.30 -22.10
CA LEU A 142 -7.76 -8.65 -23.40
C LEU A 142 -6.49 -7.82 -23.57
N TYR A 143 -6.16 -7.48 -24.81
CA TYR A 143 -5.14 -6.49 -25.08
C TYR A 143 -5.60 -5.09 -24.64
N PRO A 144 -4.69 -4.19 -24.25
CA PRO A 144 -5.04 -2.81 -23.95
C PRO A 144 -5.75 -2.13 -25.13
N ASP A 145 -6.93 -1.58 -24.87
CA ASP A 145 -7.76 -0.83 -25.81
C ASP A 145 -7.79 0.68 -25.50
N ALA A 146 -7.51 1.06 -24.25
CA ALA A 146 -7.31 2.42 -23.81
C ALA A 146 -5.82 2.76 -23.62
N ARG A 147 -5.42 3.91 -24.15
CA ARG A 147 -4.03 4.40 -24.10
C ARG A 147 -3.78 5.25 -22.86
N PHE A 148 -2.60 5.11 -22.27
CA PHE A 148 -2.03 6.12 -21.39
C PHE A 148 -1.24 7.15 -22.20
N ASN A 149 -1.74 8.38 -22.27
CA ASN A 149 -1.01 9.51 -22.83
C ASN A 149 0.07 9.95 -21.82
N MET A 150 1.34 9.92 -22.23
CA MET A 150 2.47 10.22 -21.36
C MET A 150 2.87 11.70 -21.45
N GLU A 151 2.77 12.32 -22.63
CA GLU A 151 3.09 13.73 -22.82
C GLU A 151 2.24 14.62 -21.90
N ILE A 152 2.90 15.42 -21.06
CA ILE A 152 2.25 16.42 -20.21
C ILE A 152 2.33 17.76 -20.93
N GLU A 153 1.18 18.38 -21.20
CA GLU A 153 1.14 19.71 -21.83
C GLU A 153 1.71 20.78 -20.89
N ASN A 154 2.42 21.77 -21.46
CA ASN A 154 2.87 23.00 -20.78
C ASN A 154 3.91 22.86 -19.67
N VAL A 155 4.69 21.77 -19.65
CA VAL A 155 5.83 21.71 -18.72
C VAL A 155 7.02 22.47 -19.33
N GLN A 156 7.55 23.47 -18.61
CA GLN A 156 8.79 24.17 -18.96
C GLN A 156 10.04 23.25 -18.91
N THR A 157 9.87 21.96 -18.56
CA THR A 157 10.93 20.98 -18.46
C THR A 157 11.40 20.52 -19.83
N LYS A 158 12.72 20.39 -19.97
CA LYS A 158 13.39 19.91 -21.20
C LYS A 158 13.28 18.39 -21.41
N ASP A 159 12.65 17.65 -20.51
CA ASP A 159 12.62 16.18 -20.59
C ASP A 159 11.62 15.72 -21.66
N LEU A 160 12.14 15.06 -22.70
CA LEU A 160 11.36 14.56 -23.83
C LEU A 160 10.99 13.09 -23.69
N SER A 161 11.36 12.43 -22.59
CA SER A 161 11.21 10.98 -22.41
C SER A 161 9.76 10.51 -22.59
N ALA A 162 8.79 11.22 -22.01
CA ALA A 162 7.37 10.90 -22.11
C ALA A 162 6.87 10.93 -23.57
N ARG A 163 7.29 11.94 -24.34
CA ARG A 163 6.96 12.08 -25.77
C ARG A 163 7.58 10.97 -26.60
N VAL A 164 8.82 10.58 -26.27
CA VAL A 164 9.50 9.46 -26.94
C VAL A 164 8.78 8.14 -26.65
N ILE A 165 8.36 7.89 -25.40
CA ILE A 165 7.54 6.72 -25.04
C ILE A 165 6.27 6.70 -25.88
N ASP A 166 5.55 7.83 -25.95
CA ASP A 166 4.31 7.94 -26.71
C ASP A 166 4.46 7.64 -28.21
N LEU A 167 5.62 7.93 -28.80
CA LEU A 167 5.88 7.69 -30.22
C LEU A 167 6.44 6.29 -30.50
N VAL A 168 7.31 5.78 -29.64
CA VAL A 168 8.11 4.57 -29.91
C VAL A 168 7.52 3.33 -29.24
N ALA A 169 6.99 3.47 -28.03
CA ALA A 169 6.52 2.36 -27.20
C ALA A 169 5.29 2.80 -26.37
N PRO A 170 4.14 3.07 -27.03
CA PRO A 170 2.94 3.56 -26.35
C PRO A 170 2.48 2.56 -25.27
N LEU A 171 2.06 3.10 -24.13
CA LEU A 171 1.56 2.32 -22.99
C LEU A 171 0.04 2.39 -22.96
N GLY A 172 -0.61 1.29 -22.61
CA GLY A 172 -2.07 1.19 -22.46
C GLY A 172 -2.50 0.68 -21.08
N LYS A 173 -3.79 0.81 -20.78
CA LYS A 173 -4.41 0.26 -19.56
C LYS A 173 -4.38 -1.26 -19.62
N GLY A 174 -3.70 -1.89 -18.65
CA GLY A 174 -3.41 -3.33 -18.66
C GLY A 174 -2.13 -3.73 -19.39
N GLN A 175 -1.31 -2.77 -19.86
CA GLN A 175 -0.04 -3.07 -20.53
C GLN A 175 0.94 -3.75 -19.57
N ARG A 176 1.57 -4.83 -20.05
CA ARG A 176 2.76 -5.43 -19.43
C ARG A 176 4.00 -4.96 -20.19
N GLY A 177 4.85 -4.18 -19.53
CA GLY A 177 6.05 -3.61 -20.12
C GLY A 177 7.31 -3.97 -19.32
N LEU A 178 8.46 -3.92 -19.99
CA LEU A 178 9.77 -4.09 -19.36
C LEU A 178 10.72 -3.01 -19.87
N ILE A 179 11.27 -2.22 -18.96
CA ILE A 179 12.32 -1.24 -19.27
C ILE A 179 13.66 -1.95 -19.06
N VAL A 180 14.31 -2.29 -20.17
CA VAL A 180 15.65 -2.91 -20.16
C VAL A 180 16.69 -1.81 -20.14
N ALA A 181 17.44 -1.72 -19.04
CA ALA A 181 18.39 -0.65 -18.79
C ALA A 181 19.62 -1.19 -18.04
N PRO A 182 20.85 -0.98 -18.55
CA PRO A 182 22.07 -1.25 -17.78
C PRO A 182 22.13 -0.39 -16.51
N PRO A 183 22.96 -0.75 -15.52
CA PRO A 183 23.17 0.08 -14.33
C PRO A 183 23.57 1.51 -14.70
N ARG A 184 23.06 2.50 -13.95
CA ARG A 184 23.38 3.94 -14.08
C ARG A 184 22.99 4.59 -15.42
N THR A 185 21.97 4.09 -16.10
CA THR A 185 21.47 4.65 -17.38
C THR A 185 20.18 5.49 -17.24
N GLY A 186 19.82 5.90 -16.03
CA GLY A 186 18.66 6.77 -15.81
C GLY A 186 17.31 6.06 -15.67
N LYS A 187 17.29 4.74 -15.42
CA LYS A 187 16.07 3.94 -15.14
C LYS A 187 15.13 4.62 -14.14
N THR A 188 15.67 5.13 -13.03
CA THR A 188 14.89 5.75 -11.95
C THR A 188 14.24 7.04 -12.41
N VAL A 189 14.97 7.89 -13.13
CA VAL A 189 14.44 9.15 -13.68
C VAL A 189 13.33 8.87 -14.69
N LEU A 190 13.54 7.89 -15.57
CA LEU A 190 12.51 7.49 -16.54
C LEU A 190 11.23 7.00 -15.85
N LEU A 191 11.35 6.21 -14.77
CA LEU A 191 10.20 5.76 -14.00
C LEU A 191 9.49 6.87 -13.25
N GLN A 192 10.22 7.84 -12.69
CA GLN A 192 9.64 9.04 -12.09
C GLN A 192 8.85 9.83 -13.14
N ASN A 193 9.40 9.99 -14.34
CA ASN A 193 8.71 10.66 -15.44
C ASN A 193 7.41 9.93 -15.83
N ILE A 194 7.44 8.60 -15.92
CA ILE A 194 6.23 7.80 -16.18
C ILE A 194 5.20 8.00 -15.06
N ALA A 195 5.64 7.93 -13.81
CA ALA A 195 4.78 8.17 -12.65
C ALA A 195 4.12 9.56 -12.69
N HIS A 196 4.91 10.61 -12.92
CA HIS A 196 4.41 11.98 -13.05
C HIS A 196 3.41 12.11 -14.20
N SER A 197 3.71 11.52 -15.35
CA SER A 197 2.84 11.52 -16.52
C SER A 197 1.49 10.86 -16.24
N ILE A 198 1.50 9.69 -15.59
CA ILE A 198 0.27 8.99 -15.20
C ILE A 198 -0.53 9.83 -14.20
N THR A 199 0.12 10.39 -13.17
CA THR A 199 -0.59 11.16 -12.13
C THR A 199 -1.15 12.49 -12.64
N ALA A 200 -0.54 13.09 -13.67
CA ALA A 200 -1.00 14.33 -14.28
C ALA A 200 -2.13 14.09 -15.28
N ASN A 201 -1.97 13.10 -16.17
CA ASN A 201 -2.87 12.89 -17.30
C ASN A 201 -4.00 11.90 -17.00
N HIS A 202 -3.79 10.97 -16.05
CA HIS A 202 -4.72 9.89 -15.69
C HIS A 202 -4.89 9.80 -14.16
N PRO A 203 -5.36 10.88 -13.50
CA PRO A 203 -5.48 10.93 -12.04
C PRO A 203 -6.49 9.92 -11.47
N GLU A 204 -7.34 9.32 -12.31
CA GLU A 204 -8.25 8.24 -11.92
C GLU A 204 -7.53 6.90 -11.72
N SER A 205 -6.35 6.73 -12.29
CA SER A 205 -5.56 5.50 -12.18
C SER A 205 -4.86 5.41 -10.83
N TYR A 206 -4.94 4.24 -10.20
CA TYR A 206 -4.31 3.98 -8.92
C TYR A 206 -2.83 3.61 -9.13
N LEU A 207 -1.93 4.56 -8.85
CA LEU A 207 -0.49 4.38 -9.03
C LEU A 207 0.17 3.82 -7.76
N ILE A 208 0.81 2.67 -7.91
CA ILE A 208 1.68 2.04 -6.91
C ILE A 208 3.11 2.01 -7.45
N VAL A 209 4.08 2.50 -6.68
CA VAL A 209 5.50 2.30 -6.95
C VAL A 209 6.03 1.29 -5.95
N LEU A 210 6.51 0.15 -6.44
CA LEU A 210 7.04 -0.93 -5.62
C LEU A 210 8.56 -1.00 -5.77
N LEU A 211 9.29 -0.68 -4.69
CA LEU A 211 10.74 -0.71 -4.63
C LEU A 211 11.20 -1.93 -3.84
N ILE A 212 11.98 -2.81 -4.47
CA ILE A 212 12.48 -4.07 -3.92
C ILE A 212 13.99 -4.06 -3.97
N ASP A 213 14.61 -4.24 -2.80
CA ASP A 213 16.06 -4.37 -2.62
C ASP A 213 16.82 -3.16 -3.23
N GLU A 214 16.21 -1.98 -3.13
CA GLU A 214 16.82 -0.71 -3.53
C GLU A 214 17.33 0.09 -2.32
N ARG A 215 18.10 1.14 -2.60
CA ARG A 215 18.78 1.91 -1.56
C ARG A 215 17.83 2.88 -0.83
N PRO A 216 18.00 3.10 0.49
CA PRO A 216 17.15 4.02 1.25
C PRO A 216 17.05 5.44 0.68
N GLU A 217 18.14 5.96 0.12
CA GLU A 217 18.15 7.29 -0.51
C GLU A 217 17.31 7.35 -1.79
N GLU A 218 17.30 6.28 -2.60
CA GLU A 218 16.49 6.17 -3.82
C GLU A 218 15.00 6.00 -3.47
N VAL A 219 14.71 5.28 -2.38
CA VAL A 219 13.35 5.15 -1.83
C VAL A 219 12.83 6.52 -1.37
N THR A 220 13.64 7.26 -0.63
CA THR A 220 13.27 8.58 -0.13
C THR A 220 13.04 9.58 -1.27
N ASP A 221 13.90 9.53 -2.29
CA ASP A 221 13.74 10.36 -3.50
C ASP A 221 12.42 10.07 -4.23
N MET A 222 12.11 8.79 -4.43
CA MET A 222 10.85 8.37 -5.04
C MET A 222 9.61 8.80 -4.22
N GLN A 223 9.64 8.63 -2.90
CA GLN A 223 8.56 9.01 -1.99
C GLN A 223 8.28 10.52 -2.02
N ARG A 224 9.31 11.36 -2.16
CA ARG A 224 9.15 12.81 -2.21
C ARG A 224 8.71 13.31 -3.59
N SER A 225 9.07 12.57 -4.64
CA SER A 225 8.84 12.98 -6.03
C SER A 225 7.48 12.53 -6.58
N VAL A 226 7.06 11.31 -6.27
CA VAL A 226 5.88 10.69 -6.90
C VAL A 226 4.63 10.86 -6.05
N LYS A 227 3.55 11.36 -6.69
CA LYS A 227 2.21 11.40 -6.11
C LYS A 227 1.51 10.05 -6.29
N GLY A 228 1.74 9.13 -5.38
CA GLY A 228 1.12 7.81 -5.43
C GLY A 228 1.49 7.01 -4.20
N GLU A 229 1.09 5.75 -4.20
CA GLU A 229 1.46 4.86 -3.12
C GLU A 229 2.86 4.30 -3.38
N VAL A 230 3.85 4.73 -2.59
CA VAL A 230 5.22 4.24 -2.71
C VAL A 230 5.50 3.22 -1.61
N ILE A 231 5.59 1.96 -1.99
CA ILE A 231 5.87 0.82 -1.11
C ILE A 231 7.28 0.33 -1.36
N SER A 232 8.04 0.12 -0.29
CA SER A 232 9.44 -0.29 -0.40
C SER A 232 9.84 -1.40 0.57
N SER A 233 10.79 -2.22 0.15
CA SER A 233 11.62 -3.08 0.99
C SER A 233 13.07 -2.84 0.60
N THR A 234 13.85 -2.18 1.47
CA THR A 234 15.26 -1.84 1.18
C THR A 234 16.15 -3.08 1.21
N PHE A 235 17.39 -2.96 0.74
CA PHE A 235 18.37 -4.05 0.73
C PHE A 235 18.75 -4.59 2.12
N ASP A 236 18.40 -3.88 3.19
CA ASP A 236 18.63 -4.32 4.57
C ASP A 236 17.64 -5.42 5.01
N GLU A 237 16.54 -5.57 4.27
CA GLU A 237 15.48 -6.54 4.57
C GLU A 237 15.78 -7.93 3.96
N PRO A 238 15.31 -9.03 4.59
CA PRO A 238 15.55 -10.37 4.06
C PRO A 238 14.73 -10.66 2.79
N ALA A 239 15.17 -11.62 1.97
CA ALA A 239 14.48 -12.02 0.74
C ALA A 239 13.01 -12.43 0.96
N VAL A 240 12.69 -13.09 2.08
CA VAL A 240 11.31 -13.44 2.47
C VAL A 240 10.44 -12.18 2.58
N ARG A 241 11.01 -11.08 3.07
CA ARG A 241 10.30 -9.81 3.20
C ARG A 241 10.01 -9.19 1.84
N HIS A 242 10.98 -9.20 0.92
CA HIS A 242 10.76 -8.74 -0.46
C HIS A 242 9.60 -9.46 -1.14
N VAL A 243 9.57 -10.79 -1.00
CA VAL A 243 8.49 -11.64 -1.51
C VAL A 243 7.15 -11.26 -0.87
N GLN A 244 7.09 -11.19 0.46
CA GLN A 244 5.86 -10.87 1.19
C GLN A 244 5.27 -9.51 0.77
N VAL A 245 6.10 -8.46 0.64
CA VAL A 245 5.63 -7.13 0.23
C VAL A 245 5.10 -7.15 -1.20
N ALA A 246 5.82 -7.82 -2.10
CA ALA A 246 5.38 -7.96 -3.49
C ALA A 246 4.03 -8.68 -3.59
N GLU A 247 3.84 -9.76 -2.80
CA GLU A 247 2.58 -10.50 -2.72
C GLU A 247 1.43 -9.63 -2.18
N MET A 248 1.66 -8.86 -1.13
CA MET A 248 0.66 -7.92 -0.61
C MET A 248 0.26 -6.87 -1.65
N VAL A 249 1.24 -6.31 -2.37
CA VAL A 249 0.99 -5.28 -3.39
C VAL A 249 0.22 -5.84 -4.58
N ILE A 250 0.60 -7.03 -5.09
CA ILE A 250 -0.11 -7.62 -6.23
C ILE A 250 -1.52 -8.05 -5.85
N GLU A 251 -1.73 -8.61 -4.65
CA GLU A 251 -3.08 -8.94 -4.19
C GLU A 251 -3.94 -7.70 -4.02
N LYS A 252 -3.40 -6.61 -3.46
CA LYS A 252 -4.11 -5.32 -3.41
C LYS A 252 -4.51 -4.83 -4.80
N ALA A 253 -3.58 -4.87 -5.75
CA ALA A 253 -3.86 -4.45 -7.12
C ALA A 253 -4.97 -5.29 -7.76
N LYS A 254 -4.95 -6.61 -7.60
CA LYS A 254 -6.04 -7.49 -8.08
C LYS A 254 -7.38 -7.11 -7.45
N ARG A 255 -7.43 -6.87 -6.13
CA ARG A 255 -8.66 -6.45 -5.44
C ARG A 255 -9.21 -5.12 -5.96
N LEU A 256 -8.33 -4.15 -6.25
CA LEU A 256 -8.75 -2.88 -6.86
C LEU A 256 -9.28 -3.07 -8.29
N VAL A 257 -8.65 -3.94 -9.09
CA VAL A 257 -9.13 -4.26 -10.46
C VAL A 257 -10.47 -4.99 -10.44
N GLU A 258 -10.72 -5.87 -9.47
CA GLU A 258 -12.05 -6.49 -9.26
C GLU A 258 -13.15 -5.46 -9.01
N HIS A 259 -12.79 -4.26 -8.54
CA HIS A 259 -13.68 -3.12 -8.35
C HIS A 259 -13.70 -2.14 -9.54
N GLY A 260 -13.17 -2.55 -10.69
CA GLY A 260 -13.18 -1.76 -11.93
C GLY A 260 -12.22 -0.57 -11.91
N ARG A 261 -11.22 -0.56 -11.02
CA ARG A 261 -10.18 0.48 -11.01
C ARG A 261 -9.03 0.10 -11.94
N ASP A 262 -8.52 1.09 -12.65
CA ASP A 262 -7.24 0.99 -13.36
C ASP A 262 -6.10 1.10 -12.34
N VAL A 263 -5.23 0.08 -12.29
CA VAL A 263 -4.09 0.04 -11.37
C VAL A 263 -2.80 -0.04 -12.15
N VAL A 264 -1.84 0.81 -11.82
CA VAL A 264 -0.49 0.78 -12.38
C VAL A 264 0.52 0.46 -11.29
N ILE A 265 1.33 -0.58 -11.51
CA ILE A 265 2.47 -0.91 -10.64
C ILE A 265 3.77 -0.59 -11.37
N LEU A 266 4.56 0.33 -10.84
CA LEU A 266 5.93 0.58 -11.27
C LEU A 266 6.88 -0.19 -10.35
N LEU A 267 7.37 -1.35 -10.81
CA LEU A 267 8.24 -2.23 -10.04
C LEU A 267 9.73 -1.96 -10.31
N VAL A 268 10.49 -1.71 -9.24
CA VAL A 268 11.94 -1.51 -9.26
C VAL A 268 12.62 -2.38 -8.21
N SER A 269 13.28 -3.50 -8.52
CA SER A 269 13.46 -4.09 -9.85
C SER A 269 12.93 -5.51 -9.93
N HIS A 270 12.38 -5.85 -11.10
CA HIS A 270 11.94 -7.22 -11.40
C HIS A 270 13.06 -8.26 -11.21
N ALA A 271 14.29 -7.93 -11.61
CA ALA A 271 15.44 -8.83 -11.46
C ALA A 271 15.75 -9.16 -9.99
N ARG A 272 15.74 -8.16 -9.09
CA ARG A 272 15.96 -8.36 -7.65
C ARG A 272 14.83 -9.17 -7.02
N LEU A 273 13.57 -8.89 -7.39
CA LEU A 273 12.43 -9.67 -6.92
C LEU A 273 12.54 -11.14 -7.35
N SER A 274 12.92 -11.41 -8.60
CA SER A 274 13.19 -12.78 -9.08
C SER A 274 14.31 -13.46 -8.29
N GLY A 275 15.39 -12.74 -7.96
CA GLY A 275 16.46 -13.22 -7.08
C GLY A 275 15.98 -13.56 -5.67
N ALA A 276 15.08 -12.74 -5.10
CA ALA A 276 14.47 -13.01 -3.82
C ALA A 276 13.62 -14.29 -3.85
N TYR A 277 12.79 -14.47 -4.88
CA TYR A 277 12.03 -15.71 -5.08
C TYR A 277 12.94 -16.93 -5.18
N ASN A 278 14.00 -16.86 -5.99
CA ASN A 278 14.96 -17.95 -6.13
C ASN A 278 15.66 -18.31 -4.79
N THR A 279 15.84 -17.33 -3.91
CA THR A 279 16.45 -17.54 -2.58
C THR A 279 15.48 -18.19 -1.58
N VAL A 280 14.18 -17.89 -1.68
CA VAL A 280 13.15 -18.34 -0.74
C VAL A 280 12.56 -19.70 -1.12
N VAL A 281 12.56 -20.05 -2.40
CA VAL A 281 12.04 -21.34 -2.89
C VAL A 281 12.89 -22.50 -2.37
N PRO A 282 12.27 -23.57 -1.81
CA PRO A 282 13.00 -24.78 -1.42
C PRO A 282 13.77 -25.40 -2.58
N SER A 283 14.98 -25.89 -2.33
CA SER A 283 15.82 -26.49 -3.37
C SER A 283 15.12 -27.68 -4.04
N SER A 284 15.01 -27.63 -5.36
CA SER A 284 14.46 -28.71 -6.19
C SER A 284 15.53 -29.72 -6.65
N GLY A 285 16.80 -29.47 -6.32
CA GLY A 285 17.95 -30.24 -6.83
C GLY A 285 18.29 -29.99 -8.30
N LYS A 286 17.59 -29.08 -8.99
CA LYS A 286 17.86 -28.69 -10.39
C LYS A 286 18.12 -27.20 -10.47
N VAL A 287 19.26 -26.81 -11.03
CA VAL A 287 19.65 -25.41 -11.26
C VAL A 287 19.68 -25.15 -12.75
N LEU A 288 18.88 -24.19 -13.21
CA LEU A 288 18.89 -23.72 -14.60
C LEU A 288 20.01 -22.68 -14.79
N THR A 289 20.61 -22.67 -15.98
CA THR A 289 21.68 -21.73 -16.36
C THR A 289 21.10 -20.45 -16.93
#